data_AF-A0A1C3H3F3-F1
#
_entry.id   AF-A0A1C3H3F3-F1
#
_cell.length_a   1.000
_cell.length_b   1.000
_cell.length_c   1.000
_cell.angle_alpha   90.00
_cell.angle_beta   90.00
_cell.angle_gamma   90.00
#
_symmetry.space_group_name_H-M   'P 1'
#
loop_
_entity.id
_entity.type
_entity.pdbx_description
1 polymer ?
#
loop_
_entity_poly.entity_id
_entity_poly.type
_entity_poly.pdbx_seq_one_letter_code
_entity_poly.pdbx_strand_id
1 'polypeptide(L)' 'MDNATFHKRQDTLNALQAEGHTVLWLPPYSPDFNPIEKTWAWIKRLRKQWRLADVNALLFWFFTLVTLY' A
#
# COMPACT_ATOMS: atom_id res chain seq x y z
N MET A 1 0.48 9.63 -3.47
CA MET A 1 1.58 9.27 -2.54
C MET A 1 1.39 10.08 -1.27
N ASP A 2 1.53 9.45 -0.10
CA ASP A 2 1.48 10.19 1.16
C ASP A 2 2.72 11.08 1.33
N ASN A 3 2.76 11.87 2.40
CA ASN A 3 3.81 12.86 2.63
C ASN A 3 5.01 12.35 3.42
N ALA A 4 5.21 11.04 3.57
CA ALA A 4 6.37 10.51 4.28
C ALA A 4 7.68 11.09 3.69
N THR A 5 8.61 11.47 4.56
CA THR A 5 9.82 12.20 4.16
C THR A 5 10.67 11.44 3.13
N PHE A 6 10.71 10.11 3.20
CA PHE A 6 11.44 9.27 2.25
C PHE A 6 10.81 9.21 0.85
N HIS A 7 9.51 9.52 0.71
CA HIS A 7 8.87 9.64 -0.61
C HIS A 7 9.30 10.90 -1.36
N LYS A 8 9.74 11.94 -0.64
CA LYS A 8 10.16 13.22 -1.21
C LYS A 8 11.64 13.28 -1.60
N ARG A 9 12.38 12.18 -1.46
CA ARG A 9 13.79 12.14 -1.85
C ARG A 9 13.93 12.29 -3.36
N GLN A 10 14.94 13.05 -3.79
CA GLN A 10 15.13 13.36 -5.20
C GLN A 10 15.43 12.12 -6.06
N ASP A 11 16.13 11.13 -5.51
CA ASP A 11 16.42 9.87 -6.19
C ASP A 11 15.14 9.07 -6.49
N THR A 12 14.22 8.99 -5.53
CA THR A 12 12.88 8.40 -5.73
C THR A 12 12.12 9.12 -6.84
N LEU A 13 12.10 10.47 -6.83
CA LEU A 13 11.38 11.26 -7.84
C LEU A 13 12.00 11.14 -9.24
N ASN A 14 13.34 11.13 -9.31
CA ASN A 14 14.06 10.93 -10.57
C ASN A 14 13.78 9.55 -11.17
N ALA A 15 13.76 8.50 -10.34
CA ALA A 15 13.46 7.14 -10.79
C ALA A 15 12.03 7.05 -11.36
N LEU A 16 11.05 7.67 -10.70
CA LEU A 16 9.67 7.72 -11.19
C LEU A 16 9.56 8.50 -12.51
N GLN A 17 10.23 9.65 -12.61
CA GLN A 17 10.22 10.47 -13.83
C GLN A 17 10.91 9.78 -15.01
N ALA A 18 12.00 9.03 -14.76
CA ALA A 18 12.69 8.27 -15.80
C ALA A 18 11.78 7.23 -16.48
N GLU A 19 10.83 6.67 -15.74
CA GLU A 19 9.80 5.75 -16.24
C GLU A 19 8.52 6.48 -16.73
N GLY A 20 8.55 7.81 -16.85
CA GLY A 20 7.44 8.62 -17.35
C GLY A 20 6.28 8.82 -16.36
N HIS A 21 6.49 8.53 -15.07
CA HIS A 21 5.47 8.72 -14.04
C HIS A 21 5.49 10.13 -13.45
N THR A 22 4.32 10.60 -13.02
CA THR A 22 4.16 11.82 -12.23
C THR A 22 3.61 11.48 -10.84
N VAL A 23 4.04 12.25 -9.83
CA VAL A 23 3.62 12.01 -8.44
C VAL A 23 2.45 12.91 -8.07
N LEU A 24 1.31 12.29 -7.78
CA LEU A 24 0.18 12.97 -7.13
C LEU A 24 0.36 12.94 -5.61
N TRP A 25 0.61 14.09 -5.01
CA TRP A 25 0.72 14.23 -3.55
C TRP A 25 -0.66 14.34 -2.91
N LEU A 26 -0.89 13.57 -1.85
CA LEU A 26 -2.10 13.69 -1.05
C LEU A 26 -1.99 14.91 -0.11
N PRO A 27 -3.11 15.54 0.28
CA PRO A 27 -3.10 16.54 1.35
C PRO A 27 -2.57 15.94 2.67
N PRO A 28 -1.95 16.74 3.55
CA PRO A 28 -1.49 16.29 4.86
C PRO A 28 -2.60 15.59 5.66
N TYR A 29 -2.25 14.53 6.39
CA TYR A 29 -3.15 13.80 7.28
C TYR A 29 -4.48 13.35 6.62
N SER A 30 -4.45 13.03 5.33
CA SER A 30 -5.64 12.60 4.55
C SER A 30 -5.58 11.12 4.18
N PRO A 31 -5.63 10.19 5.16
CA PRO A 31 -5.56 8.75 4.88
C PRO A 31 -6.76 8.27 4.05
N ASP A 32 -7.90 8.97 4.12
CA ASP A 32 -9.10 8.64 3.34
C ASP A 32 -8.88 8.75 1.82
N PHE A 33 -7.91 9.57 1.40
CA PHE A 33 -7.51 9.71 0.00
C PHE A 33 -6.42 8.72 -0.43
N ASN A 34 -5.99 7.82 0.46
CA ASN A 34 -5.02 6.77 0.15
C ASN A 34 -5.73 5.40 0.06
N PRO A 35 -6.06 4.88 -1.14
CA PRO A 35 -6.83 3.65 -1.28
C PRO A 35 -6.21 2.43 -0.61
N ILE A 36 -4.87 2.39 -0.47
CA ILE A 36 -4.15 1.27 0.16
C ILE A 36 -4.52 1.10 1.64
N GLU A 37 -4.98 2.14 2.32
CA GLU A 37 -5.42 2.06 3.72
C GLU A 37 -6.61 1.12 3.89
N LYS A 38 -7.56 1.14 2.93
CA LYS A 38 -8.70 0.21 2.92
C LYS A 38 -8.25 -1.23 2.69
N THR A 39 -7.28 -1.43 1.80
CA THR A 39 -6.65 -2.73 1.55
C THR A 39 -5.98 -3.27 2.82
N TRP A 40 -5.19 -2.44 3.52
CA TRP A 40 -4.57 -2.82 4.78
C TRP A 40 -5.58 -3.12 5.90
N ALA A 41 -6.68 -2.37 5.97
CA ALA A 41 -7.76 -2.67 6.90
C ALA A 41 -8.37 -4.06 6.65
N TRP A 42 -8.54 -4.44 5.38
CA TRP A 42 -9.01 -5.78 5.01
C TRP A 42 -8.00 -6.88 5.36
N ILE A 43 -6.72 -6.70 5.00
CA ILE A 43 -5.66 -7.66 5.33
C ILE A 43 -5.60 -7.90 6.85
N LYS A 44 -5.65 -6.83 7.65
CA LYS A 44 -5.67 -6.93 9.13
C LYS A 44 -6.90 -7.67 9.65
N ARG A 45 -8.07 -7.49 9.02
CA ARG A 45 -9.29 -8.23 9.35
C ARG A 45 -9.11 -9.73 9.08
N LEU A 46 -8.58 -10.11 7.92
CA LEU A 46 -8.31 -11.51 7.58
C LEU A 46 -7.31 -12.15 8.54
N ARG A 47 -6.22 -11.45 8.86
CA ARG A 47 -5.25 -11.91 9.87
C ARG A 47 -5.94 -12.25 11.19
N LYS A 48 -6.81 -11.36 11.68
CA LYS A 48 -7.54 -11.55 12.95
C LYS A 48 -8.51 -12.74 12.87
N GLN A 49 -9.21 -12.91 11.76
CA GLN A 49 -10.17 -13.99 11.55
C GLN A 49 -9.50 -15.36 11.44
N TRP A 50 -8.41 -15.45 10.68
CA TRP A 50 -7.70 -16.70 10.41
C TRP A 50 -6.64 -17.04 11.47
N ARG A 51 -6.34 -16.11 12.38
CA ARG A 51 -5.32 -16.25 13.43
C ARG A 51 -3.94 -16.63 12.86
N LEU A 52 -3.63 -16.15 11.64
CA LEU A 52 -2.34 -16.39 11.02
C LEU A 52 -1.25 -15.57 11.73
N ALA A 53 -0.20 -16.26 12.17
CA ALA A 53 0.98 -15.65 12.76
C ALA A 53 2.03 -15.28 11.70
N ASP A 54 2.02 -15.98 10.56
CA ASP A 54 2.97 -15.77 9.47
C ASP A 54 2.46 -14.75 8.45
N VAL A 55 3.26 -13.72 8.18
CA VAL A 55 2.93 -12.64 7.26
C VAL A 55 2.98 -13.13 5.80
N ASN A 56 3.88 -14.05 5.48
CA ASN A 56 4.01 -14.56 4.12
C ASN A 56 2.76 -15.37 3.73
N ALA A 57 2.32 -16.27 4.60
CA ALA A 57 1.07 -17.01 4.43
C ALA A 57 -0.14 -16.08 4.31
N LEU A 58 -0.22 -15.04 5.16
CA LEU A 58 -1.30 -14.05 5.09
C LEU A 58 -1.34 -13.35 3.73
N LEU A 59 -0.20 -12.86 3.24
CA LEU A 59 -0.11 -12.15 1.97
C LEU A 59 -0.37 -13.09 0.78
N PHE A 60 0.18 -14.31 0.80
CA PHE A 60 -0.08 -15.33 -0.21
C PHE A 60 -1.58 -15.59 -0.35
N TRP A 61 -2.28 -15.87 0.76
CA TRP A 61 -3.71 -16.12 0.75
C TRP A 61 -4.51 -14.88 0.37
N PHE A 62 -4.09 -13.69 0.82
CA PHE A 62 -4.74 -12.44 0.43
C PHE A 62 -4.68 -12.21 -1.08
N PHE A 63 -3.51 -12.32 -1.70
CA PHE A 63 -3.37 -12.14 -3.15
C PHE A 63 -4.09 -13.23 -3.93
N THR A 64 -4.10 -14.47 -3.42
CA THR A 64 -4.88 -15.56 -4.02
C THR A 64 -6.38 -15.23 -4.01
N LEU A 65 -6.93 -14.73 -2.89
CA LEU A 65 -8.33 -14.32 -2.79
C LEU A 65 -8.68 -13.15 -3.72
N VAL A 66 -7.80 -12.14 -3.82
CA VAL A 66 -8.06 -10.93 -4.64
C VAL A 66 -7.88 -11.18 -6.14
N THR A 67 -7.15 -12.23 -6.52
CA THR A 67 -6.91 -12.57 -7.95
C THR A 67 -7.95 -13.55 -8.50
N LEU A 68 -8.55 -14.37 -7.64
CA LEU A 68 -9.54 -15.40 -8.03
C LEU A 68 -11.00 -14.92 -7.95
N TYR A 69 -11.24 -13.69 -7.48
CA TYR A 69 -12.55 -13.05 -7.38
C TYR A 69 -12.49 -11.64 -7.95
#